data_AF-A0A933WVI6-F1
#
_entry.id   AF-A0A933WVI6-F1
#
_cell.length_a   1.000
_cell.length_b   1.000
_cell.length_c   1.000
_cell.angle_alpha   90.00
_cell.angle_beta   90.00
_cell.angle_gamma   90.00
#
_symmetry.space_group_name_H-M   'P 1'
#
loop_
_entity.id
_entity.type
_entity.pdbx_description
1 polymer ?
#
loop_
_entity_poly.entity_id
_entity_poly.type
_entity_poly.pdbx_seq_one_letter_code
_entity_poly.pdbx_strand_id
1 'polypeptide(L)'
;MADLPDAVEQVLTLHAPFIHAVVNALRDRSQLPGLREYLDAAESQGWPHLVRALRQIIDGRRDVSIKLGLDEEDGIIVDAVLRGIDNPATLPALDRKPEASAAAPGLAAMIEAAGRGDAQALAALANMAEQMLRAGGDMARLSAILRRLVNGERDAEALMKGMGALGRQLVRNILGELGKGGLH
;
A
#
# COMPACT_ATOMS: atom_id res chain seq x y z
N MET A 1 19.60 -4.73 9.86
CA MET A 1 19.56 -3.31 9.46
C MET A 1 18.51 -3.23 8.37
N ALA A 2 17.47 -2.43 8.56
CA ALA A 2 16.47 -2.25 7.50
C ALA A 2 17.11 -1.40 6.42
N ASP A 3 17.45 -2.01 5.28
CA ASP A 3 17.84 -1.25 4.09
C ASP A 3 16.65 -0.36 3.72
N LEU A 4 16.82 0.94 3.93
CA LEU A 4 15.89 1.94 3.44
C LEU A 4 15.87 1.80 1.90
N PRO A 5 14.70 1.65 1.27
CA PRO A 5 14.63 1.56 -0.18
C PRO A 5 15.28 2.78 -0.81
N ASP A 6 16.01 2.56 -1.91
CA ASP A 6 16.64 3.63 -2.70
C ASP A 6 15.58 4.71 -3.02
N ALA A 7 15.99 5.99 -3.09
CA ALA A 7 15.11 7.10 -3.42
C ALA A 7 14.31 6.83 -4.70
N VAL A 8 14.92 6.14 -5.69
CA VAL A 8 14.25 5.70 -6.91
C VAL A 8 13.13 4.69 -6.62
N GLU A 9 13.38 3.70 -5.77
CA GLU A 9 12.39 2.66 -5.43
C GLU A 9 11.21 3.26 -4.65
N GLN A 10 11.45 4.28 -3.81
CA GLN A 10 10.40 5.01 -3.09
C GLN A 10 9.49 5.75 -4.05
N VAL A 11 10.05 6.50 -4.99
CA VAL A 11 9.30 7.20 -6.05
C VAL A 11 8.46 6.21 -6.86
N LEU A 12 9.07 5.11 -7.32
CA LEU A 12 8.38 4.09 -8.11
C LEU A 12 7.23 3.43 -7.33
N THR A 13 7.42 3.19 -6.03
CA THR A 13 6.40 2.60 -5.16
C THR A 13 5.25 3.58 -4.93
N LEU A 14 5.56 4.84 -4.64
CA LEU A 14 4.58 5.90 -4.39
C LEU A 14 3.69 6.11 -5.63
N HIS A 15 4.28 6.12 -6.81
CA HIS A 15 3.60 6.40 -8.07
C HIS A 15 3.20 5.14 -8.85
N ALA A 16 3.34 3.94 -8.28
CA ALA A 16 3.00 2.69 -8.95
C ALA A 16 1.56 2.67 -9.50
N PRO A 17 0.51 3.08 -8.74
CA PRO A 17 -0.85 3.13 -9.27
C PRO A 17 -0.99 4.00 -10.52
N PHE A 18 -0.30 5.14 -10.53
CA PHE A 18 -0.33 6.08 -11.64
C PHE A 18 0.40 5.52 -12.88
N ILE A 19 1.62 4.99 -12.70
CA ILE A 19 2.41 4.37 -13.77
C ILE A 19 1.62 3.26 -14.46
N HIS A 20 0.94 2.41 -13.69
CA HIS A 20 0.07 1.36 -14.23
C HIS A 20 -1.13 1.92 -14.99
N ALA A 21 -1.79 2.96 -14.47
CA ALA A 21 -2.93 3.57 -15.15
C ALA A 21 -2.55 4.09 -16.54
N VAL A 22 -1.39 4.74 -16.66
CA VAL A 22 -0.86 5.21 -17.95
C VAL A 22 -0.59 4.04 -18.90
N VAL A 23 0.15 3.02 -18.45
CA VAL A 23 0.52 1.88 -19.32
C VAL A 23 -0.71 1.07 -19.73
N ASN A 24 -1.67 0.85 -18.83
CA ASN A 24 -2.91 0.14 -19.15
C ASN A 24 -3.77 0.89 -20.16
N ALA A 25 -3.90 2.22 -20.04
CA ALA A 25 -4.66 3.01 -21.00
C ALA A 25 -4.00 3.08 -22.40
N LEU A 26 -2.69 2.91 -22.48
CA LEU A 26 -1.99 2.79 -23.77
C LEU A 26 -2.19 1.42 -24.42
N ARG A 27 -2.36 0.36 -23.61
CA ARG A 27 -2.69 -1.00 -24.07
C ARG A 27 -4.16 -1.14 -24.42
N ASP A 28 -5.04 -0.56 -23.63
CA ASP A 28 -6.49 -0.50 -23.82
C ASP A 28 -6.92 0.95 -24.03
N ARG A 29 -7.00 1.36 -25.30
CA ARG A 29 -7.29 2.75 -25.68
C ARG A 29 -8.70 3.21 -25.29
N SER A 30 -9.59 2.32 -24.88
CA SER A 30 -10.89 2.70 -24.34
C SER A 30 -10.78 3.47 -23.01
N GLN A 31 -9.65 3.34 -22.30
CA GLN A 31 -9.39 4.01 -21.02
C GLN A 31 -8.71 5.38 -21.19
N LEU A 32 -8.30 5.76 -22.41
CA LEU A 32 -7.64 7.05 -22.68
C LEU A 32 -8.48 8.29 -22.29
N PRO A 33 -9.81 8.33 -22.47
CA PRO A 33 -10.61 9.47 -22.02
C PRO A 33 -10.47 9.70 -20.51
N GLY A 34 -10.59 8.65 -19.69
CA GLY A 34 -10.42 8.76 -18.24
C GLY A 34 -9.00 9.12 -17.82
N LEU A 35 -7.98 8.60 -18.53
CA LEU A 35 -6.60 9.01 -18.30
C LEU A 35 -6.37 10.50 -18.60
N ARG A 36 -6.99 11.03 -19.67
CA ARG A 36 -6.86 12.45 -20.03
C ARG A 36 -7.45 13.36 -18.96
N GLU A 37 -8.62 13.04 -18.44
CA GLU A 37 -9.22 13.80 -17.32
C GLU A 37 -8.32 13.78 -16.08
N TYR A 38 -7.71 12.63 -15.78
CA TYR A 38 -6.75 12.52 -14.68
C TYR A 38 -5.49 13.38 -14.91
N LEU A 39 -4.96 13.39 -16.14
CA LEU A 39 -3.81 14.23 -16.50
C LEU A 39 -4.15 15.73 -16.44
N ASP A 40 -5.35 16.14 -16.85
CA ASP A 40 -5.79 17.54 -16.78
C ASP A 40 -5.90 18.02 -15.32
N ALA A 41 -6.37 17.14 -14.43
CA ALA A 41 -6.38 17.40 -12.99
C ALA A 41 -4.97 17.49 -12.41
N ALA A 42 -4.05 16.60 -12.81
CA ALA A 42 -2.65 16.61 -12.35
C ALA A 42 -1.91 17.88 -12.82
N GLU A 43 -2.12 18.31 -14.06
CA GLU A 43 -1.57 19.56 -14.60
C GLU A 43 -2.02 20.77 -13.77
N SER A 44 -3.31 20.82 -13.42
CA SER A 44 -3.88 21.86 -12.57
C SER A 44 -3.36 21.83 -11.13
N GLN A 45 -2.86 20.69 -10.66
CA GLN A 45 -2.27 20.51 -9.32
C GLN A 45 -0.77 20.78 -9.27
N GLY A 46 -0.18 21.28 -10.36
CA GLY A 46 1.23 21.68 -10.39
C GLY A 46 2.17 20.65 -10.99
N TRP A 47 1.67 19.69 -11.78
CA TRP A 47 2.49 18.70 -12.50
C TRP A 47 2.55 18.91 -14.03
N PRO A 48 2.71 20.15 -14.55
CA PRO A 48 2.58 20.41 -15.99
C PRO A 48 3.69 19.77 -16.84
N HIS A 49 4.91 19.63 -16.29
CA HIS A 49 6.04 19.06 -17.02
C HIS A 49 5.86 17.55 -17.25
N LEU A 50 5.52 16.81 -16.19
CA LEU A 50 5.15 15.40 -16.27
C LEU A 50 3.97 15.17 -17.22
N VAL A 51 2.88 15.93 -17.08
CA VAL A 51 1.70 15.76 -17.94
C VAL A 51 2.04 16.00 -19.41
N ARG A 52 2.84 17.03 -19.72
CA ARG A 52 3.32 17.27 -21.08
C ARG A 52 4.14 16.10 -21.62
N ALA A 53 5.01 15.50 -20.82
CA ALA A 53 5.77 14.31 -21.22
C ALA A 53 4.85 13.11 -21.49
N LEU A 54 3.90 12.85 -20.60
CA LEU A 54 2.95 11.73 -20.74
C LEU A 54 2.01 11.90 -21.93
N ARG A 55 1.55 13.13 -22.24
CA ARG A 55 0.78 13.42 -23.46
C ARG A 55 1.57 13.07 -24.72
N GLN A 56 2.86 13.41 -24.78
CA GLN A 56 3.73 13.00 -25.90
C GLN A 56 3.85 11.46 -26.01
N ILE A 57 3.88 10.76 -24.88
CA ILE A 57 3.86 9.29 -24.85
C ILE A 57 2.48 8.76 -25.30
N ILE A 58 1.38 9.42 -24.98
CA ILE A 58 0.06 9.04 -25.52
C ILE A 58 0.02 9.21 -27.05
N ASP A 59 0.67 10.26 -27.57
CA ASP A 59 0.72 10.57 -29.00
C ASP A 59 1.72 9.72 -29.80
N GLY A 60 2.49 8.84 -29.15
CA GLY A 60 3.37 7.88 -29.84
C GLY A 60 4.87 8.23 -29.83
N ARG A 61 5.30 9.35 -29.23
CA ARG A 61 6.73 9.69 -29.08
C ARG A 61 7.40 8.86 -27.99
N ARG A 62 8.62 8.35 -28.25
CA ARG A 62 9.43 7.47 -27.36
C ARG A 62 10.88 7.94 -27.20
N ASP A 63 11.24 9.08 -27.79
CA ASP A 63 12.63 9.55 -27.81
C ASP A 63 13.03 10.30 -26.53
N VAL A 64 14.34 10.49 -26.35
CA VAL A 64 14.92 11.08 -25.12
C VAL A 64 14.48 12.52 -24.87
N SER A 65 13.99 13.25 -25.88
CA SER A 65 13.56 14.65 -25.72
C SER A 65 12.34 14.80 -24.82
N ILE A 66 11.57 13.72 -24.61
CA ILE A 66 10.40 13.69 -23.72
C ILE A 66 10.78 14.05 -22.28
N LYS A 67 12.02 13.75 -21.86
CA LYS A 67 12.52 14.00 -20.51
C LYS A 67 13.06 15.42 -20.30
N LEU A 68 13.08 16.25 -21.34
CA LEU A 68 13.61 17.61 -21.23
C LEU A 68 12.74 18.49 -20.33
N GLY A 69 13.34 19.01 -19.27
CA GLY A 69 12.68 19.87 -18.28
C GLY A 69 11.87 19.13 -17.22
N LEU A 70 12.02 17.80 -17.12
CA LEU A 70 11.53 17.03 -15.98
C LEU A 70 12.52 17.19 -14.81
N ASP A 71 11.98 17.17 -13.59
CA ASP A 71 12.81 16.94 -12.42
C ASP A 71 13.18 15.45 -12.29
N GLU A 72 13.92 15.11 -11.25
CA GLU A 72 14.40 13.74 -11.04
C GLU A 72 13.23 12.76 -10.81
N GLU A 73 12.23 13.16 -10.04
CA GLU A 73 11.05 12.34 -9.74
C GLU A 73 10.22 12.06 -11.01
N ASP A 74 9.90 13.10 -11.76
CA ASP A 74 9.19 13.02 -13.04
C ASP A 74 9.95 12.17 -14.06
N GLY A 75 11.29 12.32 -14.09
CA GLY A 75 12.17 11.53 -14.94
C GLY A 75 12.08 10.03 -14.65
N ILE A 76 12.08 9.66 -13.36
CA ILE A 76 11.91 8.27 -12.91
C ILE A 76 10.55 7.71 -13.34
N ILE A 77 9.47 8.48 -13.15
CA ILE A 77 8.11 8.07 -13.54
C ILE A 77 8.03 7.84 -15.05
N VAL A 78 8.55 8.77 -15.86
CA VAL A 78 8.54 8.66 -17.33
C VAL A 78 9.36 7.46 -17.81
N ASP A 79 10.53 7.22 -17.23
CA ASP A 79 11.34 6.04 -17.56
C ASP A 79 10.62 4.73 -17.21
N ALA A 80 9.91 4.68 -16.07
CA ALA A 80 9.12 3.53 -15.67
C ALA A 80 7.94 3.27 -16.62
N VAL A 81 7.25 4.32 -17.06
CA VAL A 81 6.17 4.23 -18.06
C VAL A 81 6.71 3.69 -19.38
N LEU A 82 7.81 4.26 -19.90
CA LEU A 82 8.41 3.81 -21.17
C LEU A 82 8.85 2.34 -21.11
N ARG A 83 9.49 1.92 -20.01
CA ARG A 83 9.85 0.51 -19.79
C ARG A 83 8.61 -0.38 -19.69
N GLY A 84 7.57 0.06 -18.99
CA GLY A 84 6.32 -0.69 -18.84
C GLY A 84 5.52 -0.84 -20.13
N ILE A 85 5.62 0.13 -21.05
CA ILE A 85 5.04 0.02 -22.41
C ILE A 85 5.75 -1.08 -23.21
N ASP A 86 7.08 -1.14 -23.13
CA ASP A 86 7.88 -2.15 -23.83
C ASP A 86 7.70 -3.54 -23.20
N ASN A 87 7.76 -3.62 -21.87
CA ASN A 87 7.58 -4.84 -21.11
C ASN A 87 6.77 -4.58 -19.81
N PRO A 88 5.47 -4.94 -19.79
CA PRO A 88 4.63 -4.76 -18.60
C PRO A 88 5.12 -5.49 -17.34
N ALA A 89 6.00 -6.50 -17.47
CA ALA A 89 6.59 -7.18 -16.31
C ALA A 89 7.60 -6.32 -15.55
N THR A 90 8.07 -5.19 -16.11
CA THR A 90 8.97 -4.25 -15.44
C THR A 90 8.23 -3.21 -14.61
N LEU A 91 6.90 -3.20 -14.62
CA LEU A 91 6.12 -2.24 -13.87
C LEU A 91 6.35 -2.40 -12.36
N PRO A 92 6.41 -1.30 -11.60
CA PRO A 92 6.52 -1.38 -10.15
C PRO A 92 5.32 -2.14 -9.56
N ALA A 93 5.51 -2.85 -8.46
CA ALA A 93 4.42 -3.58 -7.84
C ALA A 93 3.31 -2.60 -7.41
N LEU A 94 2.07 -2.83 -7.86
CA LEU A 94 0.87 -2.04 -7.49
C LEU A 94 0.50 -2.11 -6.00
N ASP A 95 1.22 -2.94 -5.27
CA ASP A 95 0.95 -3.23 -3.89
C ASP A 95 2.24 -3.85 -3.33
N ARG A 96 3.00 -3.08 -2.55
CA ARG A 96 3.23 -3.64 -1.22
C ARG A 96 1.87 -3.52 -0.55
N LYS A 97 1.07 -4.59 -0.67
CA LYS A 97 0.01 -4.85 0.31
C LYS A 97 0.68 -4.54 1.64
N PRO A 98 0.14 -3.63 2.49
CA PRO A 98 0.74 -3.41 3.80
C PRO A 98 0.92 -4.81 4.35
N GLU A 99 2.19 -5.24 4.47
CA GLU A 99 2.44 -6.64 4.73
C GLU A 99 1.77 -6.85 6.09
N ALA A 100 0.68 -7.59 6.10
CA ALA A 100 0.07 -8.01 7.35
C ALA A 100 1.13 -8.69 8.24
N SER A 101 2.21 -9.18 7.62
CA SER A 101 3.43 -9.67 8.26
C SER A 101 4.28 -8.60 8.94
N ALA A 102 4.41 -7.37 8.39
CA ALA A 102 5.20 -6.31 9.00
C ALA A 102 4.54 -5.69 10.23
N ALA A 103 3.20 -5.60 10.24
CA ALA A 103 2.45 -5.04 11.37
C ALA A 103 2.19 -6.07 12.50
N ALA A 104 2.18 -7.37 12.19
CA ALA A 104 1.82 -8.42 13.14
C ALA A 104 2.72 -8.48 14.40
N PRO A 105 4.06 -8.37 14.33
CA PRO A 105 4.91 -8.38 15.53
C PRO A 105 4.62 -7.22 16.48
N GLY A 106 4.47 -6.00 15.94
CA GLY A 106 4.16 -4.81 16.74
C GLY A 106 2.77 -4.90 17.38
N LEU A 107 1.77 -5.35 16.63
CA LEU A 107 0.41 -5.58 17.15
C LEU A 107 0.38 -6.67 18.23
N ALA A 108 1.08 -7.79 18.02
CA ALA A 108 1.17 -8.86 19.00
C ALA A 108 1.83 -8.39 20.30
N ALA A 109 2.94 -7.66 20.22
CA ALA A 109 3.61 -7.10 21.39
C ALA A 109 2.70 -6.14 22.17
N MET A 110 1.95 -5.28 21.48
CA MET A 110 0.97 -4.39 22.13
C MET A 110 -0.18 -5.15 22.78
N ILE A 111 -0.70 -6.21 22.14
CA ILE A 111 -1.75 -7.07 22.69
C ILE A 111 -1.26 -7.77 23.96
N GLU A 112 -0.03 -8.29 23.96
CA GLU A 112 0.57 -8.88 25.17
C GLU A 112 0.76 -7.86 26.28
N ALA A 113 1.33 -6.70 25.98
CA ALA A 113 1.54 -5.64 26.97
C ALA A 113 0.21 -5.20 27.60
N ALA A 114 -0.81 -4.98 26.77
CA ALA A 114 -2.16 -4.66 27.24
C ALA A 114 -2.77 -5.80 28.07
N GLY A 115 -2.58 -7.06 27.68
CA GLY A 115 -3.02 -8.24 28.43
C GLY A 115 -2.34 -8.38 29.79
N ARG A 116 -1.09 -7.89 29.92
CA ARG A 116 -0.34 -7.81 31.18
C ARG A 116 -0.70 -6.58 32.03
N GLY A 117 -1.61 -5.73 31.56
CA GLY A 117 -2.09 -4.55 32.28
C GLY A 117 -1.36 -3.25 31.96
N ASP A 118 -0.58 -3.19 30.88
CA ASP A 118 0.05 -1.93 30.42
C ASP A 118 -1.03 -0.96 29.93
N ALA A 119 -1.25 0.11 30.71
CA ALA A 119 -2.26 1.12 30.42
C ALA A 119 -1.97 1.94 29.15
N GLN A 120 -0.70 2.14 28.79
CA GLN A 120 -0.31 2.85 27.58
C GLN A 120 -0.60 1.98 26.35
N ALA A 121 -0.24 0.70 26.40
CA ALA A 121 -0.56 -0.25 25.34
C ALA A 121 -2.07 -0.42 25.16
N LEU A 122 -2.83 -0.47 26.26
CA LEU A 122 -4.29 -0.56 26.21
C LEU A 122 -4.92 0.69 25.56
N ALA A 123 -4.44 1.89 25.91
CA ALA A 123 -4.91 3.15 25.33
C ALA A 123 -4.56 3.26 23.82
N ALA A 124 -3.34 2.87 23.45
CA ALA A 124 -2.91 2.83 22.06
C ALA A 124 -3.77 1.86 21.22
N LEU A 125 -4.02 0.64 21.73
CA LEU A 125 -4.89 -0.33 21.08
C LEU A 125 -6.33 0.18 20.96
N ALA A 126 -6.85 0.89 21.95
CA ALA A 126 -8.19 1.48 21.89
C ALA A 126 -8.30 2.53 20.77
N ASN A 127 -7.34 3.46 20.69
CA ASN A 127 -7.29 4.46 19.63
C ASN A 127 -7.17 3.81 18.23
N MET A 128 -6.32 2.79 18.10
CA MET A 128 -6.21 2.03 16.85
C MET A 128 -7.51 1.32 16.50
N ALA A 129 -8.18 0.69 17.48
CA ALA A 129 -9.46 0.01 17.28
C ALA A 129 -10.54 0.96 16.75
N GLU A 130 -10.60 2.19 17.26
CA GLU A 130 -11.52 3.22 16.78
C GLU A 130 -11.25 3.61 15.31
N GLN A 131 -9.99 3.80 14.95
CA GLN A 131 -9.60 4.12 13.57
C GLN A 131 -9.92 2.95 12.62
N MET A 132 -9.62 1.73 13.04
CA MET A 132 -9.93 0.50 12.29
C MET A 132 -11.44 0.30 12.12
N LEU A 133 -12.25 0.63 13.12
CA LEU A 133 -13.70 0.61 13.02
C LEU A 133 -14.22 1.59 11.97
N ARG A 134 -13.68 2.82 11.93
CA ARG A 134 -14.02 3.84 10.93
C ARG A 134 -13.62 3.46 9.51
N ALA A 135 -12.49 2.77 9.35
CA ALA A 135 -12.01 2.28 8.06
C ALA A 135 -12.92 1.19 7.44
N GLY A 136 -13.69 0.47 8.27
CA GLY A 136 -14.64 -0.54 7.80
C GLY A 136 -13.98 -1.85 7.33
N GLY A 137 -14.79 -2.74 6.73
CA GLY A 137 -14.31 -4.00 6.14
C GLY A 137 -13.61 -4.94 7.12
N ASP A 138 -12.45 -5.48 6.70
CA ASP A 138 -11.64 -6.40 7.52
C ASP A 138 -11.03 -5.72 8.75
N MET A 139 -10.72 -4.43 8.67
CA MET A 139 -10.14 -3.67 9.79
C MET A 139 -11.16 -3.46 10.91
N ALA A 140 -12.42 -3.17 10.58
CA ALA A 140 -13.49 -3.10 11.57
C ALA A 140 -13.77 -4.46 12.25
N ARG A 141 -13.55 -5.57 11.54
CA ARG A 141 -13.67 -6.92 12.14
C ARG A 141 -12.49 -7.22 13.05
N LEU A 142 -11.29 -6.76 12.69
CA LEU A 142 -10.10 -6.87 13.53
C LEU A 142 -10.28 -6.08 14.84
N SER A 143 -10.80 -4.85 14.79
CA SER A 143 -11.05 -4.06 16.00
C SER A 143 -12.02 -4.75 16.96
N ALA A 144 -13.04 -5.43 16.42
CA ALA A 144 -14.01 -6.19 17.22
C ALA A 144 -13.39 -7.38 17.99
N ILE A 145 -12.28 -7.95 17.51
CA ILE A 145 -11.62 -9.09 18.16
C ILE A 145 -10.42 -8.70 19.05
N LEU A 146 -9.95 -7.45 18.99
CA LEU A 146 -8.78 -7.00 19.78
C LEU A 146 -8.97 -7.25 21.28
N ARG A 147 -10.17 -6.97 21.83
CA ARG A 147 -10.45 -7.24 23.25
C ARG A 147 -10.37 -8.73 23.60
N ARG A 148 -10.81 -9.60 22.69
CA ARG A 148 -10.72 -11.06 22.87
C ARG A 148 -9.26 -11.51 22.86
N LEU A 149 -8.45 -10.96 21.95
CA LEU A 149 -7.00 -11.20 21.89
C LEU A 149 -6.28 -10.73 23.15
N VAL A 150 -6.60 -9.54 23.67
CA VAL A 150 -6.05 -9.03 24.94
C VAL A 150 -6.44 -9.93 26.11
N ASN A 151 -7.66 -10.44 26.13
CA ASN A 151 -8.15 -11.38 27.15
C ASN A 151 -7.60 -12.82 27.01
N GLY A 152 -6.69 -13.06 26.06
CA GLY A 152 -6.01 -14.35 25.91
C GLY A 152 -6.69 -15.34 24.96
N GLU A 153 -7.69 -14.94 24.18
CA GLU A 153 -8.29 -15.85 23.20
C GLU A 153 -7.34 -16.12 22.03
N ARG A 154 -7.16 -17.40 21.66
CA ARG A 154 -6.24 -17.85 20.61
C ARG A 154 -6.88 -18.77 19.56
N ASP A 155 -8.20 -18.94 19.60
CA ASP A 155 -8.94 -19.72 18.60
C ASP A 155 -8.99 -18.98 17.26
N ALA A 156 -8.15 -19.41 16.32
CA ALA A 156 -8.02 -18.76 15.02
C ALA A 156 -9.34 -18.78 14.22
N GLU A 157 -10.09 -19.88 14.23
CA GLU A 157 -11.34 -20.02 13.48
C GLU A 157 -12.42 -19.09 14.05
N ALA A 158 -12.52 -19.00 15.38
CA ALA A 158 -13.48 -18.13 16.05
C ALA A 158 -13.16 -16.64 15.88
N LEU A 159 -11.87 -16.28 15.77
CA LEU A 159 -11.40 -14.91 15.59
C LEU A 159 -11.48 -14.44 14.13
N MET A 160 -11.29 -15.35 13.17
CA MET A 160 -11.32 -15.06 11.73
C MET A 160 -12.73 -15.02 11.12
N LYS A 161 -13.76 -15.38 11.88
CA LYS A 161 -15.13 -15.56 11.38
C LYS A 161 -15.65 -14.29 10.68
N GLY A 162 -16.01 -14.45 9.41
CA GLY A 162 -16.58 -13.38 8.59
C GLY A 162 -15.57 -12.39 8.01
N MET A 163 -14.26 -12.60 8.20
CA MET A 163 -13.20 -11.79 7.59
C MET A 163 -12.90 -12.22 6.14
N GLY A 164 -12.50 -11.27 5.31
CA GLY A 164 -11.90 -11.47 4.00
C GLY A 164 -10.52 -12.12 4.07
N ALA A 165 -9.89 -12.34 2.92
CA ALA A 165 -8.60 -13.03 2.85
C ALA A 165 -7.49 -12.27 3.59
N LEU A 166 -7.52 -10.93 3.53
CA LEU A 166 -6.52 -10.06 4.14
C LEU A 166 -6.63 -10.05 5.67
N GLY A 167 -7.84 -9.83 6.21
CA GLY A 167 -8.07 -9.88 7.66
C GLY A 167 -7.69 -11.24 8.26
N ARG A 168 -8.05 -12.34 7.58
CA ARG A 168 -7.67 -13.69 8.01
C ARG A 168 -6.16 -13.91 8.05
N GLN A 169 -5.43 -13.40 7.06
CA GLN A 169 -3.98 -13.51 7.05
C GLN A 169 -3.34 -12.73 8.20
N LEU A 170 -3.84 -11.52 8.48
CA LEU A 170 -3.33 -10.72 9.59
C LEU A 170 -3.58 -11.38 10.95
N VAL A 171 -4.77 -11.93 11.20
CA VAL A 171 -5.05 -12.66 12.44
C VAL A 171 -4.12 -13.86 12.60
N ARG A 172 -3.89 -14.65 11.54
CA ARG A 172 -2.94 -15.78 11.59
C ARG A 172 -1.54 -15.33 11.95
N ASN A 173 -1.06 -14.24 11.34
CA ASN A 173 0.26 -13.71 11.63
C ASN A 173 0.37 -13.24 13.09
N ILE A 174 -0.63 -12.49 13.59
CA ILE A 174 -0.68 -12.04 15.00
C ILE A 174 -0.66 -13.24 15.96
N LEU A 175 -1.50 -14.26 15.73
CA LEU A 175 -1.52 -15.46 16.56
C LEU A 175 -0.19 -16.22 16.52
N GLY A 176 0.46 -16.26 15.35
CA GLY A 176 1.81 -16.82 15.20
C GLY A 176 2.85 -16.08 16.05
N GLU A 177 2.81 -14.74 16.08
CA GLU A 177 3.71 -13.93 16.92
C GLU A 177 3.40 -14.09 18.41
N LEU A 178 2.12 -14.08 18.81
CA LEU A 178 1.70 -14.33 20.19
C LEU A 178 2.11 -15.72 20.71
N GLY A 179 2.16 -16.71 19.82
CA GLY A 179 2.67 -18.06 20.13
C GLY A 179 4.18 -18.11 20.38
N LYS A 180 4.95 -17.17 19.82
CA LYS A 180 6.40 -17.06 20.07
C LYS A 180 6.71 -16.36 21.40
N GLY A 181 5.93 -15.35 21.76
CA GLY A 181 6.11 -14.56 22.99
C GLY A 181 5.76 -15.30 24.30
N GLY A 182 4.93 -16.34 24.24
CA GLY A 182 4.51 -17.14 25.40
C GLY A 182 5.46 -18.26 25.83
N LEU A 183 6.65 -18.38 25.22
CA LEU A 183 7.64 -19.42 25.48
C LEU A 183 8.74 -19.02 26.50
N HIS A 184 8.54 -17.94 27.26
CA HIS A 184 9.47 -17.45 28.28
C HIS A 184 8.86 -17.42 29.68
#